data_AF-A0A3B0M0U0-F1
#
_entry.id   AF-A0A3B0M0U0-F1
#
_cell.length_a   1.000
_cell.length_b   1.000
_cell.length_c   1.000
_cell.angle_alpha   90.00
_cell.angle_beta   90.00
_cell.angle_gamma   90.00
#
_symmetry.space_group_name_H-M   'P 1'
#
loop_
_entity.id
_entity.type
_entity.pdbx_description
1 polymer ?
#
loop_
_entity_poly.entity_id
_entity_poly.type
_entity_poly.pdbx_seq_one_letter_code
_entity_poly.pdbx_strand_id
1 'polypeptide(L)'
;MTVDSVLEAQIRTSGQLVSGRILVITTTRLIAGETYHIGDIVSYQGRKYLVKSVDPYTAYGAGFVQAHCELMPFDGGTAHEQ
;
A
#
# COMPACT_ATOMS: atom_id res chain seq x y z
N MET A 1 27.35 16.67 -9.49
CA MET A 1 26.05 16.45 -10.14
C MET A 1 25.02 16.38 -9.04
N THR A 2 24.13 17.34 -8.96
CA THR A 2 23.04 17.36 -7.98
C THR A 2 21.78 17.01 -8.76
N VAL A 3 21.10 15.92 -8.40
CA VAL A 3 19.87 15.47 -9.06
C VAL A 3 18.69 15.99 -8.25
N ASP A 4 18.15 17.13 -8.66
CA ASP A 4 16.92 17.68 -8.12
C ASP A 4 15.74 16.88 -8.70
N SER A 5 15.31 15.83 -8.02
CA SER A 5 14.08 15.12 -8.36
C SER A 5 12.88 15.96 -7.89
N VAL A 6 12.42 16.86 -8.76
CA VAL A 6 11.14 17.56 -8.61
C VAL A 6 10.03 16.52 -8.64
N LEU A 7 9.30 16.40 -7.52
CA LEU A 7 8.11 15.57 -7.43
C LEU A 7 7.03 16.16 -8.34
N GLU A 8 6.92 15.65 -9.57
CA GLU A 8 5.85 15.99 -10.49
C GLU A 8 4.52 15.47 -9.93
N ALA A 9 3.72 16.35 -9.34
CA ALA A 9 2.33 16.08 -9.05
C ALA A 9 1.56 16.02 -10.38
N GLN A 10 1.54 14.85 -11.03
CA GLN A 10 0.70 14.62 -12.20
C GLN A 10 -0.76 14.86 -11.83
N ILE A 11 -1.38 15.86 -12.46
CA ILE A 11 -2.82 16.09 -12.40
C ILE A 11 -3.48 14.87 -13.06
N ARG A 12 -4.12 14.05 -12.22
CA ARG A 12 -4.75 12.80 -12.65
C ARG A 12 -5.97 13.12 -13.51
N THR A 13 -6.01 12.56 -14.72
CA THR A 13 -7.14 12.65 -15.64
C THR A 13 -8.39 12.05 -14.99
N SER A 14 -9.53 12.71 -15.17
CA SER A 14 -10.84 12.20 -14.75
C SER A 14 -11.09 10.81 -15.33
N GLY A 15 -11.32 9.81 -14.46
CA GLY A 15 -11.47 8.40 -14.82
C GLY A 15 -10.29 7.50 -14.45
N GLN A 16 -9.19 8.05 -13.94
CA GLN A 16 -8.09 7.23 -13.42
C GLN A 16 -8.45 6.66 -12.04
N LEU A 17 -8.50 5.33 -11.93
CA LEU A 17 -8.69 4.63 -10.66
C LEU A 17 -7.51 4.94 -9.73
N VAL A 18 -7.73 5.85 -8.78
CA VAL A 18 -6.79 6.06 -7.68
C VAL A 18 -6.98 4.90 -6.71
N SER A 19 -6.26 3.79 -6.94
CA SER A 19 -6.11 2.78 -5.90
C SER A 19 -5.30 3.41 -4.76
N GLY A 20 -5.89 3.49 -3.57
CA GLY A 20 -5.22 4.07 -2.41
C GLY A 20 -3.97 3.26 -2.07
N ARG A 21 -2.81 3.90 -1.95
CA ARG A 21 -1.58 3.26 -1.50
C ARG A 21 -1.15 3.87 -0.19
N ILE A 22 -0.70 3.05 0.74
CA ILE A 22 -0.11 3.49 2.00
C ILE A 22 1.27 2.89 2.17
N LEU A 23 2.12 3.62 2.90
CA LEU A 23 3.41 3.15 3.37
C LEU A 23 3.28 2.83 4.86
N VAL A 24 3.66 1.62 5.25
CA VAL A 24 3.63 1.19 6.65
C VAL A 24 5.06 0.87 7.08
N ILE A 25 5.58 1.63 8.02
CA ILE A 25 6.88 1.35 8.66
C ILE A 25 6.60 0.69 10.01
N THR A 26 7.11 -0.52 10.22
CA THR A 26 6.85 -1.30 11.44
C THR A 26 8.01 -2.24 11.75
N THR A 27 8.11 -2.70 12.99
CA THR A 27 8.98 -3.82 13.38
C THR A 27 8.30 -5.17 13.26
N THR A 28 6.97 -5.19 13.09
CA THR A 28 6.22 -6.42 12.84
C THR A 28 6.61 -6.99 11.48
N ARG A 29 6.90 -8.30 11.44
CA ARG A 29 7.17 -8.99 10.18
C ARG A 29 5.88 -9.04 9.35
N LEU A 30 5.90 -8.41 8.18
CA LEU A 30 4.85 -8.47 7.17
C LEU A 30 5.30 -9.34 5.99
N ILE A 31 4.35 -10.01 5.35
CA ILE A 31 4.55 -10.89 4.21
C ILE A 31 3.86 -10.26 3.00
N ALA A 32 4.61 -10.08 1.92
CA ALA A 32 4.09 -9.59 0.66
C ALA A 32 3.27 -10.66 -0.06
N GLY A 33 2.19 -10.23 -0.72
CA GLY A 33 1.41 -11.12 -1.57
C GLY A 33 2.11 -11.39 -2.89
N GLU A 34 2.27 -12.67 -3.21
CA GLU A 34 2.83 -13.18 -4.47
C GLU A 34 1.73 -13.76 -5.36
N THR A 35 2.06 -14.16 -6.60
CA THR A 35 1.09 -14.68 -7.59
C THR A 35 0.19 -15.79 -7.05
N TYR A 36 0.67 -16.60 -6.11
CA TYR A 36 -0.06 -17.72 -5.54
C TYR A 36 -0.38 -17.58 -4.05
N HIS A 37 0.10 -16.51 -3.39
CA HIS A 37 -0.05 -16.32 -1.95
C HIS A 37 -0.63 -14.94 -1.65
N ILE A 38 -1.72 -14.92 -0.89
CA ILE A 38 -2.28 -13.67 -0.38
C ILE A 38 -1.32 -13.17 0.73
N GLY A 39 -0.84 -11.95 0.57
CA GLY A 39 0.01 -11.29 1.57
C GLY A 39 -0.78 -10.88 2.81
N ASP A 40 -0.07 -10.31 3.79
CA ASP A 40 -0.70 -9.77 4.98
C ASP A 40 -1.67 -8.63 4.65
N ILE A 41 -2.69 -8.46 5.50
CA ILE A 41 -3.69 -7.39 5.39
C ILE A 41 -3.50 -6.40 6.52
N VAL A 42 -3.21 -5.15 6.17
CA VAL A 42 -3.13 -4.04 7.11
C VAL A 42 -4.48 -3.36 7.20
N SER A 43 -5.02 -3.23 8.41
CA SER A 43 -6.25 -2.48 8.66
C SER A 43 -5.90 -1.07 9.15
N TYR A 44 -6.37 -0.04 8.43
CA TYR A 44 -6.14 1.36 8.79
C TYR A 44 -7.39 2.19 8.50
N GLN A 45 -7.87 2.94 9.50
CA GLN A 45 -9.09 3.77 9.41
C GLN A 45 -10.31 3.02 8.84
N GLY A 46 -10.52 1.77 9.28
CA GLY A 46 -11.64 0.93 8.81
C GLY A 46 -11.49 0.40 7.38
N ARG A 47 -10.35 0.61 6.72
CA ARG A 47 -10.04 0.09 5.39
C ARG A 47 -8.98 -1.00 5.47
N LYS A 48 -9.05 -1.96 4.55
CA LYS A 48 -8.09 -3.06 4.43
C LYS A 48 -7.14 -2.80 3.27
N TYR A 49 -5.85 -2.96 3.52
CA TYR A 49 -4.78 -2.78 2.54
C TYR A 49 -3.97 -4.06 2.45
N LEU A 50 -3.80 -4.60 1.26
CA LEU A 50 -2.98 -5.78 1.01
C LEU A 50 -1.51 -5.38 0.89
N VAL A 51 -0.63 -6.07 1.60
CA VAL A 51 0.82 -5.88 1.49
C VAL A 51 1.31 -6.43 0.15
N LYS A 52 2.00 -5.60 -0.63
CA LYS A 52 2.50 -5.93 -1.97
C LYS A 52 4.01 -6.09 -2.04
N SER A 53 4.74 -5.35 -1.21
CA SER A 53 6.18 -5.52 -1.04
C SER A 53 6.56 -5.15 0.38
N VAL A 54 7.65 -5.75 0.86
CA VAL A 54 8.24 -5.48 2.18
C VAL A 54 9.74 -5.44 2.02
N ASP A 55 10.32 -4.31 2.40
CA ASP A 55 11.75 -4.05 2.29
C ASP A 55 12.32 -3.73 3.68
N PRO A 56 13.55 -4.17 4.01
CA PRO A 56 14.23 -3.72 5.23
C PRO A 56 14.37 -2.20 5.23
N TYR A 57 14.09 -1.57 6.38
CA TYR A 57 14.08 -0.11 6.49
C TYR A 57 14.89 0.39 7.68
N THR A 58 16.18 0.60 7.46
CA THR A 58 17.14 0.91 8.51
C THR A 58 17.13 2.36 8.98
N ALA A 59 16.36 3.25 8.33
CA ALA A 59 16.31 4.67 8.67
C ALA A 59 15.79 4.93 10.10
N TYR A 60 14.96 4.03 10.65
CA TYR A 60 14.44 4.09 12.02
C TYR A 60 15.17 3.14 12.98
N GLY A 61 16.20 2.42 12.51
CA GLY A 61 16.96 1.45 13.28
C GLY A 61 16.81 0.01 12.76
N ALA A 62 17.57 -0.90 13.36
CA ALA A 62 17.56 -2.32 12.99
C ALA A 62 16.20 -2.97 13.33
N GLY A 63 15.74 -3.85 12.45
CA GLY A 63 14.49 -4.61 12.63
C GLY A 63 13.23 -3.92 12.11
N PHE A 64 13.33 -2.66 11.65
CA PHE A 64 12.23 -2.02 10.94
C PHE A 64 12.14 -2.51 9.49
N VAL A 65 10.91 -2.65 9.02
CA VAL A 65 10.56 -2.90 7.62
C VAL A 65 9.63 -1.79 7.11
N GLN A 66 9.70 -1.55 5.82
CA GLN A 66 8.81 -0.67 5.09
C GLN A 66 7.95 -1.53 4.16
N ALA A 67 6.64 -1.51 4.38
CA ALA A 67 5.67 -2.23 3.58
C ALA A 67 4.89 -1.27 2.68
N HIS A 68 4.82 -1.61 1.39
CA HIS A 68 3.92 -0.96 0.45
C HIS A 68 2.60 -1.71 0.42
N CYS A 69 1.52 -1.03 0.79
CA CYS A 69 0.20 -1.65 0.84
C CYS A 69 -0.75 -0.97 -0.14
N GLU A 70 -1.54 -1.77 -0.84
CA GLU A 70 -2.57 -1.31 -1.77
C GLU A 70 -3.95 -1.54 -1.19
N LEU A 71 -4.84 -0.55 -1.35
CA LEU A 71 -6.21 -0.60 -0.87
C LEU A 71 -6.91 -1.77 -1.55
N MET A 72 -7.42 -2.70 -0.73
CA MET A 72 -8.28 -3.74 -1.26
C MET A 72 -9.57 -3.09 -1.76
N PRO A 73 -10.10 -3.50 -2.92
CA PRO A 73 -11.42 -3.06 -3.33
C PRO A 73 -12.37 -3.35 -2.17
N PHE A 74 -13.27 -2.42 -1.90
CA PHE A 74 -14.38 -2.75 -1.03
C PHE A 74 -15.06 -3.96 -1.65
N ASP A 75 -15.15 -5.04 -0.88
CA ASP A 75 -16.13 -6.08 -1.11
C ASP A 75 -17.47 -5.38 -0.86
N GLY A 76 -17.90 -4.59 -1.85
CA GLY A 76 -19.19 -3.95 -1.84
C GLY A 76 -20.13 -5.11 -1.77
N GLY A 77 -20.72 -5.33 -0.59
CA GLY A 77 -21.88 -6.19 -0.46
C GLY A 77 -22.75 -5.85 -1.65
N THR A 78 -23.00 -6.86 -2.49
CA THR A 78 -23.78 -6.77 -3.72
C THR A 78 -24.82 -5.69 -3.53
N ALA A 79 -24.73 -4.60 -4.29
CA ALA A 79 -25.78 -3.62 -4.30
C ALA A 79 -27.04 -4.39 -4.71
N HIS A 80 -27.87 -4.77 -3.74
CA HIS A 80 -29.23 -5.17 -4.01
C HIS A 80 -29.89 -3.88 -4.47
N GLU A 81 -29.92 -3.74 -5.79
CA GLU A 81 -30.74 -2.81 -6.54
C GLU A 81 -32.16 -2.92 -5.99
N GLN A 82 -32.63 -1.85 -5.33
CA GLN A 82 -34.01 -1.68 -4.90
C GLN A 82 -34.72 -0.78 -5.90
#